data_AF-A0A962VA39-F1
#
_entry.id   AF-A0A962VA39-F1
#
_cell.length_a   1.000
_cell.length_b   1.000
_cell.length_c   1.000
_cell.angle_alpha   90.00
_cell.angle_beta   90.00
_cell.angle_gamma   90.00
#
_symmetry.space_group_name_H-M   'P 1'
#
loop_
_entity.id
_entity.type
_entity.pdbx_description
1 polymer ?
#
loop_
_entity_poly.entity_id
_entity_poly.type
_entity_poly.pdbx_seq_one_letter_code
_entity_poly.pdbx_strand_id
1 'polypeptide(L)' 'MPSAITIIRDEHRALAAVLRGLQYLVEQIRNGQQSPDFPLLKSMLAYIEAFPDKLHHPKEDQYIYPVLRQR' A
#
# COMPACT_ATOMS: atom_id res chain seq x y z
N MET A 1 -16.85 6.39 15.46
CA MET A 1 -15.46 6.62 15.02
C MET A 1 -14.76 5.27 14.95
N PRO A 2 -14.06 4.93 13.85
CA PRO A 2 -13.28 3.70 13.78
C PRO A 2 -12.15 3.71 14.82
N SER A 3 -11.75 2.52 15.30
CA SER A 3 -10.59 2.41 16.19
C SER A 3 -9.29 2.70 15.43
N ALA A 4 -8.24 3.12 16.13
CA ALA A 4 -6.91 3.31 15.52
C ALA A 4 -6.42 2.04 14.80
N ILE A 5 -6.64 0.87 15.38
CA ILE A 5 -6.27 -0.42 14.78
C ILE A 5 -7.08 -0.71 13.51
N THR A 6 -8.37 -0.34 13.49
CA THR A 6 -9.20 -0.48 12.28
C THR A 6 -8.65 0.37 11.15
N ILE A 7 -8.28 1.62 11.44
CA ILE A 7 -7.68 2.54 10.45
C ILE A 7 -6.39 1.94 9.87
N ILE A 8 -5.43 1.55 10.71
CA ILE A 8 -4.16 0.95 10.27
C ILE A 8 -4.39 -0.29 9.40
N ARG A 9 -5.32 -1.17 9.80
CA ARG A 9 -5.63 -2.39 9.04
C ARG A 9 -6.25 -2.09 7.70
N ASP A 10 -7.13 -1.10 7.61
CA ASP A 10 -7.77 -0.71 6.35
C ASP A 10 -6.78 -0.06 5.39
N GLU A 11 -5.82 0.73 5.91
CA GLU A 11 -4.72 1.28 5.13
C GLU A 11 -3.79 0.19 4.58
N HIS A 12 -3.44 -0.81 5.38
CA HIS A 12 -2.69 -2.00 4.91
C HIS A 12 -3.46 -2.77 3.84
N ARG A 13 -4.78 -2.94 3.99
CA ARG A 13 -5.61 -3.62 2.99
C ARG A 13 -5.62 -2.88 1.66
N ALA A 14 -5.69 -1.54 1.69
CA ALA A 14 -5.64 -0.72 0.49
C ALA A 14 -4.28 -0.86 -0.22
N LEU A 15 -3.16 -0.75 0.51
CA LEU A 15 -1.82 -0.95 -0.04
C LEU A 15 -1.68 -2.35 -0.66
N ALA A 16 -2.13 -3.38 0.05
CA ALA A 16 -2.08 -4.75 -0.42
C ALA A 16 -2.95 -4.97 -1.68
N ALA A 17 -4.06 -4.25 -1.83
CA ALA A 17 -4.89 -4.31 -3.03
C ALA A 17 -4.16 -3.73 -4.25
N VAL A 18 -3.46 -2.59 -4.09
CA VAL A 18 -2.65 -2.00 -5.18
C VAL A 18 -1.50 -2.93 -5.57
N LEU A 19 -0.81 -3.52 -4.59
CA LEU A 19 0.25 -4.51 -4.85
C LEU A 19 -0.25 -5.72 -5.62
N ARG A 20 -1.39 -6.30 -5.21
CA ARG A 20 -2.01 -7.43 -5.94
C ARG A 20 -2.42 -7.03 -7.37
N GLY A 21 -2.97 -5.84 -7.54
CA GLY A 21 -3.30 -5.30 -8.86
C GLY A 21 -2.08 -5.16 -9.76
N LEU A 22 -0.97 -4.67 -9.21
CA LEU A 22 0.30 -4.53 -9.95
C LEU A 22 0.83 -5.89 -10.38
N GLN A 23 0.85 -6.87 -9.47
CA GLN A 23 1.26 -8.24 -9.76
C GLN A 23 0.40 -8.86 -10.87
N TYR A 24 -0.91 -8.70 -10.79
CA TYR A 24 -1.85 -9.17 -11.82
C TYR A 24 -1.54 -8.55 -13.18
N LEU A 25 -1.40 -7.22 -13.26
CA LEU A 25 -1.12 -6.54 -14.53
C LEU A 25 0.21 -7.00 -15.15
N VAL A 26 1.26 -7.13 -14.33
CA VAL A 26 2.57 -7.61 -14.80
C VAL A 26 2.47 -9.04 -15.35
N GLU A 27 1.66 -9.90 -14.72
CA GLU A 27 1.42 -11.27 -15.19
C GLU A 27 0.69 -11.28 -16.55
N GLN A 28 -0.37 -10.47 -16.70
CA GLN A 28 -1.11 -10.35 -17.97
C GLN A 28 -0.20 -9.85 -19.10
N ILE A 29 0.67 -8.87 -18.80
CA ILE A 29 1.64 -8.34 -19.76
C ILE A 29 2.64 -9.43 -20.17
N ARG A 30 3.19 -10.16 -19.19
CA ARG A 30 4.15 -11.26 -19.45
C ARG A 30 3.56 -12.35 -20.34
N ASN A 31 2.28 -12.64 -20.17
CA ASN A 31 1.57 -13.66 -20.94
C ASN A 31 1.05 -13.15 -22.30
N GLY A 32 1.36 -11.89 -22.68
CA GLY A 32 0.91 -11.29 -23.93
C GLY A 32 -0.59 -11.00 -23.99
N GLN A 33 -1.28 -11.04 -22.84
CA GLN A 33 -2.73 -10.82 -22.74
C GLN A 33 -3.09 -9.34 -22.65
N GLN A 34 -2.12 -8.48 -22.33
CA GLN A 34 -2.30 -7.03 -22.23
C GLN A 34 -1.02 -6.30 -22.65
N SER A 35 -1.17 -5.17 -23.34
CA SER A 35 -0.05 -4.26 -23.62
C SER A 35 0.32 -3.46 -22.36
N PRO A 36 1.61 -3.18 -22.12
CA PRO A 36 2.03 -2.42 -20.95
C PRO A 36 1.51 -0.97 -21.00
N ASP A 37 0.80 -0.56 -19.95
CA ASP A 37 0.47 0.83 -19.65
C ASP A 37 1.48 1.38 -18.63
N PHE A 38 2.60 1.90 -19.14
CA PHE A 38 3.68 2.41 -18.29
C PHE A 38 3.26 3.59 -17.38
N PRO A 39 2.46 4.57 -17.84
CA PRO A 39 1.89 5.59 -16.95
C PRO A 39 1.13 5.01 -15.75
N LEU A 40 0.27 4.00 -15.97
CA LEU A 40 -0.45 3.33 -14.89
C LEU A 40 0.52 2.62 -13.94
N LEU A 41 1.42 1.79 -14.46
CA LEU A 41 2.40 1.04 -13.64
C LEU A 41 3.26 1.99 -12.78
N LYS A 42 3.70 3.13 -13.35
CA LYS A 42 4.43 4.16 -12.63
C LYS A 42 3.60 4.77 -11.50
N SER A 43 2.31 5.02 -11.75
CA SER A 43 1.41 5.58 -10.73
C SER A 43 1.17 4.60 -9.58
N MET A 44 1.05 3.30 -9.87
CA MET A 44 0.93 2.26 -8.84
C MET A 44 2.17 2.17 -7.97
N LEU A 45 3.37 2.18 -8.57
CA LEU A 45 4.64 2.21 -7.84
C LEU A 45 4.78 3.46 -6.98
N ALA A 46 4.44 4.64 -7.53
CA ALA A 46 4.47 5.89 -6.79
C ALA A 46 3.52 5.87 -5.57
N TYR A 47 2.33 5.24 -5.70
CA TYR A 47 1.42 5.05 -4.57
C TYR A 47 2.01 4.10 -3.52
N ILE A 48 2.57 2.96 -3.95
CA ILE A 48 3.17 1.96 -3.06
C ILE A 48 4.32 2.55 -2.23
N GLU A 49 5.09 3.46 -2.80
CA GLU A 49 6.18 4.15 -2.09
C GLU A 49 5.65 5.30 -1.21
N ALA A 50 4.86 6.21 -1.79
CA ALA A 50 4.52 7.46 -1.12
C ALA A 50 3.46 7.29 -0.02
N PHE A 51 2.50 6.38 -0.17
CA PHE A 51 1.42 6.23 0.80
C PHE A 51 1.91 5.72 2.17
N PRO A 52 2.72 4.64 2.24
CA PRO A 52 3.31 4.21 3.48
C PRO A 52 4.06 5.34 4.19
N ASP A 53 5.02 5.97 3.50
CA ASP A 53 5.94 6.91 4.14
C ASP A 53 5.30 8.24 4.51
N LYS A 54 4.39 8.77 3.67
CA LYS A 54 3.84 10.11 3.90
C LYS A 54 2.60 10.10 4.79
N LEU A 55 1.84 9.00 4.81
CA LEU A 55 0.53 8.98 5.45
C LEU A 55 0.38 7.88 6.49
N HIS A 56 0.89 6.68 6.24
CA HIS A 56 0.64 5.53 7.11
C HIS A 56 1.69 5.36 8.23
N HIS A 57 2.97 5.18 7.88
CA HIS A 57 4.08 5.04 8.81
C HIS A 57 4.13 6.15 9.88
N PRO A 58 3.86 7.45 9.57
CA PRO A 58 3.81 8.48 10.61
C PRO A 58 2.81 8.17 11.73
N LYS A 59 1.70 7.49 11.43
CA LYS A 59 0.72 7.10 12.46
C LYS A 59 1.28 5.99 13.35
N GLU A 60 1.94 5.01 12.76
CA GLU A 60 2.55 3.92 13.51
C GLU A 60 3.67 4.43 14.40
N ASP A 61 4.58 5.25 13.85
CA ASP A 61 5.73 5.82 14.54
C ASP A 61 5.34 6.74 15.68
N GLN A 62 4.35 7.62 15.45
CA GLN A 62 3.96 8.63 16.42
C GLN A 62 3.07 8.07 17.53
N TYR A 63 2.20 7.10 17.24
CA TYR A 63 1.15 6.69 18.18
C TYR A 63 1.19 5.21 18.57
N ILE A 64 1.53 4.30 17.66
CA ILE A 64 1.41 2.86 17.92
C ILE A 64 2.69 2.29 18.52
N TYR A 65 3.83 2.48 17.85
CA TYR A 65 5.10 1.93 18.30
C TYR A 65 5.57 2.43 19.68
N PRO A 66 5.38 3.71 20.07
CA PRO A 66 5.73 4.15 21.41
C PRO A 66 4.99 3.39 22.51
N VAL A 67 3.71 3.10 22.30
CA VAL A 67 2.88 2.36 23.26
C VAL A 67 3.27 0.88 23.30
N LEU A 68 3.57 0.28 22.14
CA LEU A 68 4.02 -1.12 22.08
C LEU A 68 5.37 -1.34 22.77
N ARG A 69 6.29 -0.37 22.71
CA ARG A 69 7.61 -0.43 23.36
C ARG A 69 7.59 -0.34 24.89
N GLN A 70 6.45 -0.02 25.50
CA GLN A 70 6.31 0.04 26.96
C GLN A 70 5.92 -1.32 27.59
N ARG A 71 5.85 -2.38 26.76
CA ARG A 71 5.53 -3.75 27.15
C ARG A 71 6.77 -4.63 27.03
#